data_AF-A0A820JLR1-F1
#
_entry.id   AF-A0A820JLR1-F1
#
_cell.length_a   1.000
_cell.length_b   1.000
_cell.length_c   1.000
_cell.angle_alpha   90.00
_cell.angle_beta   90.00
_cell.angle_gamma   90.00
#
_symmetry.space_group_name_H-M   'P 1'
#
loop_
_entity.id
_entity.type
_entity.pdbx_description
1 polymer ?
#
loop_
_entity_poly.entity_id
_entity_poly.type
_entity_poly.pdbx_seq_one_letter_code
_entity_poly.pdbx_strand_id
1 'polypeptide(L)'
;MISIQQLFIRRTCLALLIFLLCLITYCYYDSENNYIPINIILNEYYSIEKHLEKIQNCTSEDHFRQRILLTMFHAWSHFTDIHNIQYWVAYETLVGYIQRRENLIPFSDAYFSSVYEIKLYIQRNVVGYTNRSYHQSQGINFVAPNARFIHRKLHLHIDIRPIYDYHPNHLRNTTKIIKTLTEYSRSGIKVWCPAMPEKLVNMLYGIETFNKTDTTCINGTWAKI
;
A
#
# COMPACT_ATOMS: atom_id res chain seq x y z
N MET A 1 60.90 -30.45 10.73
CA MET A 1 59.81 -31.03 9.90
C MET A 1 58.48 -30.67 10.54
N ILE A 2 57.62 -29.93 9.83
CA ILE A 2 56.24 -29.68 10.25
C ILE A 2 55.46 -30.97 9.97
N SER A 3 54.71 -31.49 10.95
CA SER A 3 53.94 -32.72 10.73
C SER A 3 52.77 -32.45 9.77
N ILE A 4 52.34 -33.47 9.03
CA ILE A 4 51.17 -33.38 8.13
C ILE A 4 49.92 -32.88 8.88
N GLN A 5 49.77 -33.26 10.15
CA GLN A 5 48.68 -32.77 11.01
C GLN A 5 48.75 -31.26 11.24
N GLN A 6 49.93 -30.69 11.49
CA GLN A 6 50.09 -29.25 11.66
C GLN A 6 49.77 -28.48 10.36
N LEU A 7 50.10 -29.05 9.20
CA LEU A 7 49.75 -28.47 7.90
C LEU A 7 48.23 -28.48 7.66
N PHE A 8 47.56 -29.60 8.01
CA PHE A 8 46.12 -29.73 7.89
C PHE A 8 45.39 -28.72 8.79
N ILE A 9 45.76 -28.63 10.08
CA ILE A 9 45.16 -27.67 11.02
C ILE A 9 45.31 -26.24 10.51
N ARG A 10 46.49 -25.84 10.03
CA ARG A 10 46.71 -24.49 9.49
C ARG A 10 45.81 -24.17 8.30
N ARG A 11 45.63 -25.12 7.38
CA ARG A 11 44.74 -24.94 6.21
C ARG A 11 43.28 -24.82 6.62
N THR A 12 42.83 -25.65 7.57
CA THR A 12 41.45 -25.61 8.08
C THR A 12 41.17 -24.31 8.82
N CYS A 13 42.09 -23.83 9.67
CA CYS A 13 41.96 -22.53 10.34
C CYS A 13 41.91 -21.37 9.35
N LEU A 14 42.75 -21.39 8.30
CA LEU A 14 42.74 -20.35 7.27
C LEU A 14 41.42 -20.33 6.49
N ALA A 15 40.90 -21.51 6.12
CA ALA A 15 39.61 -21.61 5.42
C ALA A 15 38.44 -21.11 6.28
N LEU A 16 38.42 -21.45 7.58
CA LEU A 16 37.41 -20.96 8.52
C LEU A 16 37.49 -19.44 8.71
N LEU A 17 38.70 -18.88 8.80
CA LEU A 17 38.90 -17.43 8.90
C LEU A 17 38.38 -16.70 7.66
N ILE A 18 38.69 -17.20 6.46
CA ILE A 18 38.19 -16.63 5.20
C ILE A 18 36.65 -16.69 5.16
N PHE A 19 36.06 -17.82 5.54
CA PHE A 19 34.60 -17.97 5.59
C PHE A 19 33.94 -16.98 6.57
N LEU A 20 34.52 -16.80 7.77
CA LEU A 20 34.07 -15.81 8.75
C LEU A 20 34.17 -14.39 8.21
N LEU A 21 35.28 -14.04 7.55
CA LEU A 21 35.44 -12.73 6.92
C LEU A 21 34.40 -12.51 5.81
N CYS A 22 34.12 -13.52 4.98
CA CYS A 22 33.05 -13.45 3.98
C CYS A 22 31.67 -13.24 4.62
N LEU A 23 31.35 -13.94 5.70
CA LEU A 23 30.10 -13.74 6.44
C LEU A 23 30.01 -12.33 7.04
N ILE A 24 31.08 -11.83 7.65
CA ILE A 24 31.11 -10.47 8.21
C ILE A 24 30.92 -9.44 7.10
N THR A 25 31.59 -9.60 5.97
CA THR A 25 31.49 -8.68 4.84
C THR A 25 30.10 -8.73 4.21
N TYR A 26 29.51 -9.93 4.09
CA TYR A 26 28.14 -10.12 3.62
C TYR A 26 27.14 -9.45 4.57
N CYS A 27 27.23 -9.70 5.88
CA CYS A 27 26.36 -9.06 6.87
C CYS A 27 26.54 -7.53 6.90
N TYR A 28 27.76 -7.02 6.72
CA TYR A 28 28.03 -5.59 6.64
C TYR A 28 27.37 -4.97 5.40
N TYR A 29 27.57 -5.60 4.23
CA TYR A 29 27.02 -5.12 2.97
C TYR A 29 25.49 -5.21 2.92
N ASP A 30 24.91 -6.29 3.45
CA ASP A 30 23.47 -6.47 3.59
C ASP A 30 22.87 -5.44 4.58
N SER A 31 23.59 -5.16 5.67
CA SER A 31 23.19 -4.11 6.62
C SER A 31 23.22 -2.72 6.00
N GLU A 32 24.24 -2.34 5.23
CA GLU A 32 24.29 -1.00 4.61
C GLU A 32 23.26 -0.84 3.48
N ASN A 33 23.00 -1.87 2.69
CA ASN A 33 22.07 -1.77 1.56
C ASN A 33 20.59 -1.96 1.94
N ASN A 34 20.29 -2.57 3.09
CA ASN A 34 18.91 -2.74 3.57
C ASN A 34 18.51 -1.77 4.69
N TYR A 35 19.42 -0.94 5.21
CA TYR A 35 19.02 0.09 6.17
C TYR A 35 18.39 1.27 5.44
N ILE A 36 17.07 1.34 5.51
CA ILE A 36 16.37 2.63 5.35
C ILE A 36 16.97 3.56 6.42
N PRO A 37 17.58 4.70 6.03
CA PRO A 37 18.23 5.61 6.98
C PRO A 37 17.29 5.93 8.14
N ILE A 38 17.74 5.73 9.39
CA ILE A 38 16.92 5.95 10.59
C ILE A 38 16.30 7.35 10.60
N ASN A 39 17.01 8.34 10.08
CA ASN A 39 16.51 9.72 9.96
C ASN A 39 15.30 9.85 9.01
N ILE A 40 15.22 9.04 7.95
CA ILE A 40 14.07 8.99 7.07
C ILE A 40 12.87 8.41 7.83
N ILE A 41 13.07 7.28 8.52
CA ILE A 41 12.02 6.64 9.33
C ILE A 41 11.50 7.59 10.43
N LEU A 42 12.39 8.32 11.12
CA LEU A 42 12.00 9.24 12.19
C LEU A 42 11.24 10.46 11.67
N ASN A 43 11.67 11.04 10.54
CA ASN A 43 10.98 12.17 9.92
C ASN A 43 9.60 11.75 9.39
N GLU A 44 9.50 10.56 8.79
CA GLU A 44 8.23 9.98 8.34
C GLU A 44 7.30 9.71 9.51
N TYR A 45 7.83 9.12 10.59
CA TYR A 45 7.06 8.85 11.80
C TYR A 45 6.49 10.15 12.41
N TYR A 46 7.31 11.19 12.54
CA TYR A 46 6.88 12.49 13.05
C TYR A 46 5.80 13.13 12.17
N SER A 47 5.96 13.05 10.84
CA SER A 47 4.94 13.48 9.89
C SER A 47 3.63 12.73 10.12
N ILE A 48 3.67 11.39 10.24
CA ILE A 48 2.47 10.57 10.44
C ILE A 48 1.76 10.92 11.75
N GLU A 49 2.48 11.05 12.87
CA GLU A 49 1.88 11.39 14.16
C GLU A 49 1.20 12.77 14.13
N LYS A 50 1.83 13.78 13.51
CA LYS A 50 1.22 15.10 13.33
C LYS A 50 -0.07 15.06 12.51
N HIS A 51 -0.21 14.11 11.59
CA HIS A 51 -1.45 13.92 10.84
C HIS A 51 -2.50 13.14 11.63
N LEU A 52 -2.09 12.16 12.44
CA LEU A 52 -3.00 11.42 13.32
C LEU A 52 -3.69 12.33 14.34
N GLU A 53 -3.02 13.38 14.81
CA GLU A 53 -3.61 14.39 15.70
C GLU A 53 -4.82 15.10 15.07
N LYS A 54 -4.89 15.19 13.74
CA LYS A 54 -6.01 15.80 13.00
C LYS A 54 -7.13 14.81 12.67
N ILE A 55 -6.86 13.51 12.82
CA ILE A 55 -7.83 12.46 12.57
C ILE A 55 -8.71 12.32 13.80
N GLN A 56 -10.01 12.50 13.63
CA GLN A 56 -10.96 12.14 14.68
C GLN A 56 -10.85 10.63 14.94
N ASN A 57 -10.36 10.27 16.12
CA ASN A 57 -10.27 8.89 16.60
C ASN A 57 -11.31 8.69 17.70
N CYS A 58 -12.02 7.57 17.68
CA CYS A 58 -13.04 7.29 18.70
C CYS A 58 -12.45 6.52 19.89
N THR A 59 -11.41 5.73 19.63
CA THR A 59 -10.67 4.97 20.63
C THR A 59 -9.15 5.10 20.41
N SER A 60 -8.36 4.72 21.39
CA SER A 60 -6.90 4.58 21.23
C SER A 60 -6.53 3.47 20.22
N GLU A 61 -7.39 2.47 20.06
CA GLU A 61 -7.24 1.43 19.05
C GLU A 61 -7.43 1.97 17.63
N ASP A 62 -8.38 2.89 17.41
CA ASP A 62 -8.54 3.58 16.12
C ASP A 62 -7.27 4.35 15.76
N HIS A 63 -6.73 5.12 16.72
CA HIS A 63 -5.49 5.87 16.52
C HIS A 63 -4.32 4.93 16.16
N PHE A 64 -4.20 3.81 16.89
CA PHE A 64 -3.18 2.79 16.63
C PHE A 64 -3.34 2.18 15.24
N ARG A 65 -4.56 1.82 14.84
CA ARG A 65 -4.86 1.25 13.52
C ARG A 65 -4.56 2.26 12.41
N GLN A 66 -5.01 3.50 12.56
CA GLN A 66 -4.77 4.58 11.60
C GLN A 66 -3.29 4.84 11.39
N ARG A 67 -2.50 4.81 12.48
CA ARG A 67 -1.05 4.93 12.39
C ARG A 67 -0.46 3.85 11.49
N ILE A 68 -0.85 2.60 11.71
CA ILE A 68 -0.30 1.48 10.95
C ILE A 68 -0.70 1.56 9.49
N LEU A 69 -1.96 1.92 9.21
CA LEU A 69 -2.43 2.13 7.85
C LEU A 69 -1.64 3.24 7.16
N LEU A 70 -1.45 4.40 7.80
CA LEU A 70 -0.64 5.50 7.25
C LEU A 70 0.82 5.12 7.04
N THR A 71 1.44 4.38 7.97
CA THR A 71 2.80 3.88 7.82
C THR A 71 2.92 2.93 6.64
N MET A 72 2.00 1.96 6.51
CA MET A 72 2.01 1.03 5.39
C MET A 72 1.73 1.75 4.06
N PHE A 73 0.88 2.78 4.08
CA PHE A 73 0.52 3.60 2.94
C PHE A 73 1.71 4.46 2.48
N HIS A 74 2.46 5.03 3.42
CA HIS A 74 3.72 5.74 3.15
C HIS A 74 4.78 4.81 2.55
N ALA A 75 4.99 3.64 3.16
CA ALA A 75 5.93 2.64 2.66
C ALA A 75 5.58 2.17 1.24
N TRP A 76 4.29 1.96 0.96
CA TRP A 76 3.82 1.63 -0.39
C TRP A 76 4.10 2.75 -1.39
N SER A 77 3.76 4.00 -1.05
CA SER A 77 4.05 5.18 -1.89
C SER A 77 5.54 5.27 -2.23
N HIS A 78 6.40 5.11 -1.23
CA HIS A 78 7.84 5.16 -1.44
C HIS A 78 8.34 4.03 -2.35
N PHE A 79 7.85 2.80 -2.12
CA PHE A 79 8.16 1.65 -2.96
C PHE A 79 7.75 1.91 -4.42
N THR A 80 6.55 2.42 -4.64
CA THR A 80 6.07 2.71 -5.99
C THR A 80 6.88 3.80 -6.67
N ASP A 81 7.34 4.82 -5.94
CA ASP A 81 8.19 5.88 -6.48
C ASP A 81 9.55 5.34 -6.92
N ILE A 82 10.21 4.52 -6.08
CA ILE A 82 11.50 3.88 -6.41
C ILE A 82 11.40 3.04 -7.68
N HIS A 83 10.30 2.32 -7.85
CA HIS A 83 10.11 1.38 -8.95
C HIS A 83 9.35 1.97 -10.15
N ASN A 84 9.08 3.29 -10.17
CA ASN A 84 8.28 3.95 -11.20
C ASN A 84 6.92 3.28 -11.43
N ILE A 85 6.32 2.75 -10.37
CA ILE A 85 5.01 2.10 -10.42
C ILE A 85 3.95 3.18 -10.32
N GLN A 86 3.18 3.27 -11.38
CA GLN A 86 2.07 4.19 -11.49
C GLN A 86 0.81 3.59 -10.84
N TYR A 87 0.41 4.15 -9.69
CA TYR A 87 -0.76 3.72 -8.91
C TYR A 87 -1.78 4.85 -8.77
N TRP A 88 -2.93 4.61 -8.12
CA TRP A 88 -3.80 5.65 -7.59
C TRP A 88 -4.61 5.14 -6.38
N VAL A 89 -5.06 6.06 -5.53
CA VAL A 89 -5.91 5.74 -4.36
C VAL A 89 -7.32 5.43 -4.80
N ALA A 90 -7.91 4.32 -4.33
CA ALA A 90 -9.20 3.84 -4.83
C ALA A 90 -10.25 3.68 -3.73
N TYR A 91 -11.51 3.56 -4.16
CA TYR A 91 -12.67 3.22 -3.33
C TYR A 91 -12.86 4.10 -2.08
N GLU A 92 -13.12 3.49 -0.93
CA GLU A 92 -13.32 4.14 0.38
C GLU A 92 -12.11 4.99 0.79
N THR A 93 -10.90 4.60 0.39
CA THR A 93 -9.69 5.40 0.63
C THR A 93 -9.74 6.69 -0.20
N LEU A 94 -10.16 6.61 -1.47
CA LEU A 94 -10.35 7.78 -2.32
C LEU A 94 -11.48 8.68 -1.80
N VAL A 95 -12.58 8.07 -1.36
CA VAL A 95 -13.71 8.77 -0.71
C VAL A 95 -13.23 9.53 0.52
N GLY A 96 -12.46 8.89 1.40
CA GLY A 96 -11.85 9.53 2.57
C GLY A 96 -11.00 10.73 2.19
N TYR A 97 -10.10 10.55 1.21
CA TYR A 97 -9.21 11.59 0.70
C TYR A 97 -9.94 12.81 0.15
N ILE A 98 -11.10 12.61 -0.48
CA ILE A 98 -11.89 13.71 -1.06
C ILE A 98 -12.81 14.35 -0.02
N GLN A 99 -13.64 13.55 0.67
CA GLN A 99 -14.65 14.04 1.61
C GLN A 99 -14.04 14.72 2.83
N ARG A 100 -13.14 14.01 3.52
CA ARG A 100 -12.69 14.42 4.86
C ARG A 100 -11.58 15.43 4.82
N ARG A 101 -11.27 15.90 3.60
CA ARG A 101 -10.11 16.68 3.29
C ARG A 101 -8.90 15.89 3.82
N GLU A 102 -8.42 15.96 5.03
CA GLU A 102 -7.11 15.38 5.41
C GLU A 102 -7.12 13.86 5.79
N ASN A 103 -8.33 13.27 5.85
CA ASN A 103 -8.70 12.01 6.51
C ASN A 103 -8.62 10.68 5.73
N LEU A 104 -7.89 9.64 6.20
CA LEU A 104 -8.35 8.25 6.00
C LEU A 104 -9.65 8.01 6.79
N ILE A 105 -10.53 7.14 6.32
CA ILE A 105 -11.74 6.78 7.06
C ILE A 105 -11.32 5.85 8.22
N PRO A 106 -11.64 6.18 9.50
CA PRO A 106 -11.14 5.50 10.70
C PRO A 106 -11.31 3.98 10.70
N PHE A 107 -12.40 3.50 10.09
CA PHE A 107 -12.83 2.11 10.09
C PHE A 107 -12.67 1.41 8.73
N SER A 108 -12.21 2.11 7.68
CA SER A 108 -12.05 1.49 6.36
C SER A 108 -10.69 0.79 6.24
N ASP A 109 -10.64 -0.23 5.40
CA ASP A 109 -9.38 -0.74 4.89
C ASP A 109 -8.81 0.23 3.84
N ALA A 110 -7.52 0.12 3.55
CA ALA A 110 -6.85 0.95 2.55
C ALA A 110 -6.75 0.20 1.21
N TYR A 111 -7.21 0.83 0.13
CA TYR A 111 -7.30 0.25 -1.20
C TYR A 111 -6.56 1.08 -2.25
N PHE A 112 -5.78 0.40 -3.09
CA PHE A 112 -5.06 1.00 -4.21
C PHE A 112 -5.38 0.32 -5.53
N SER A 113 -5.15 1.06 -6.61
CA SER A 113 -5.41 0.68 -7.99
C SER A 113 -4.30 1.27 -8.89
N SER A 114 -4.23 0.97 -10.20
CA SER A 114 -3.06 1.32 -11.03
C SER A 114 -3.41 1.83 -12.42
N VAL A 115 -2.56 2.65 -13.05
CA VAL A 115 -2.79 3.50 -14.25
C VAL A 115 -3.36 2.81 -15.50
N TYR A 116 -3.37 1.49 -15.55
CA TYR A 116 -4.05 0.75 -16.61
C TYR A 116 -5.58 0.80 -16.44
N GLU A 117 -6.34 0.65 -17.53
CA GLU A 117 -7.80 0.86 -17.53
C GLU A 117 -8.53 -0.11 -16.59
N ILE A 118 -8.97 0.39 -15.43
CA ILE A 118 -9.67 -0.42 -14.42
C ILE A 118 -11.16 -0.13 -14.49
N LYS A 119 -11.92 -1.13 -14.92
CA LYS A 119 -13.39 -1.17 -14.82
C LYS A 119 -13.78 -2.06 -13.66
N LEU A 120 -14.10 -1.38 -12.55
CA LEU A 120 -14.38 -1.92 -11.23
C LEU A 120 -15.48 -3.00 -11.21
N TYR A 121 -15.08 -4.27 -11.14
CA TYR A 121 -15.85 -5.31 -10.45
C TYR A 121 -15.33 -5.46 -9.02
N ILE A 122 -16.16 -5.13 -8.03
CA ILE A 122 -15.81 -5.26 -6.61
C ILE A 122 -15.66 -6.74 -6.29
N GLN A 123 -14.44 -7.26 -6.32
CA GLN A 123 -14.16 -8.61 -5.83
C GLN A 123 -13.69 -8.52 -4.39
N ARG A 124 -14.55 -8.87 -3.42
CA ARG A 124 -14.16 -8.88 -2.00
C ARG A 124 -13.05 -9.88 -1.67
N ASN A 125 -12.79 -10.86 -2.55
CA ASN A 125 -11.82 -11.93 -2.32
C ASN A 125 -10.64 -11.90 -3.30
N VAL A 126 -9.45 -12.27 -2.82
CA VAL A 126 -8.28 -12.54 -3.67
C VAL A 126 -8.63 -13.71 -4.60
N VAL A 127 -8.61 -13.46 -5.90
CA VAL A 127 -8.92 -14.49 -6.90
C VAL A 127 -7.71 -15.40 -7.06
N GLY A 128 -7.83 -16.62 -6.53
CA GLY A 128 -6.86 -17.69 -6.77
C GLY A 128 -6.72 -17.99 -8.27
N TYR A 129 -5.58 -18.57 -8.66
CA TYR A 129 -5.21 -18.81 -10.06
C TYR A 129 -6.32 -19.50 -10.88
N THR A 130 -7.01 -20.47 -10.29
CA THR A 130 -8.11 -21.23 -10.91
C THR A 130 -9.34 -20.39 -11.26
N ASN A 131 -9.65 -19.33 -10.50
CA ASN A 131 -10.79 -18.46 -10.80
C ASN A 131 -10.44 -17.38 -11.85
N ARG A 132 -9.16 -17.19 -12.19
CA ARG A 132 -8.74 -16.22 -13.21
C ARG A 132 -9.19 -16.62 -14.60
N SER A 133 -9.22 -17.93 -14.92
CA SER A 133 -9.70 -18.43 -16.22
C SER A 133 -11.18 -18.10 -16.45
N TYR A 134 -12.01 -18.20 -15.40
CA TYR A 134 -13.41 -17.79 -15.45
C TYR A 134 -13.53 -16.30 -15.82
N HIS A 135 -12.78 -15.42 -15.15
CA HIS A 135 -12.79 -13.99 -15.46
C HIS A 135 -12.23 -13.68 -16.86
N GLN A 136 -11.22 -14.42 -17.31
CA GLN A 136 -10.68 -14.29 -18.65
C GLN A 136 -11.74 -14.64 -19.71
N SER A 137 -12.59 -15.64 -19.46
CA SER A 137 -13.75 -15.93 -20.32
C SER A 137 -14.82 -14.82 -20.34
N GLN A 138 -14.85 -13.98 -19.30
CA GLN A 138 -15.70 -12.78 -19.24
C GLN A 138 -15.00 -11.55 -19.83
N GLY A 139 -13.86 -11.71 -20.50
CA GLY A 139 -13.09 -10.61 -21.08
C GLY A 139 -12.26 -9.81 -20.07
N ILE A 140 -12.09 -10.32 -18.84
CA ILE A 140 -11.23 -9.71 -17.80
C ILE A 140 -9.87 -10.43 -17.80
N ASN A 141 -8.85 -9.76 -18.33
CA ASN A 141 -7.48 -10.28 -18.38
C ASN A 141 -6.62 -9.65 -17.28
N PHE A 142 -6.31 -10.40 -16.21
CA PHE A 142 -5.46 -9.90 -15.13
C PHE A 142 -4.00 -9.73 -15.59
N VAL A 143 -3.56 -8.47 -15.69
CA VAL A 143 -2.20 -8.03 -16.06
C VAL A 143 -1.22 -8.19 -14.89
N ALA A 144 -1.70 -8.08 -13.64
CA ALA A 144 -0.87 -8.33 -12.46
C ALA A 144 -1.67 -9.06 -11.36
N PRO A 145 -1.01 -9.90 -10.53
CA PRO A 145 -1.67 -10.55 -9.42
C PRO A 145 -2.14 -9.54 -8.38
N ASN A 146 -3.23 -9.87 -7.66
CA ASN A 146 -3.56 -9.19 -6.42
C ASN A 146 -2.35 -9.32 -5.48
N ALA A 147 -1.90 -8.22 -4.90
CA ALA A 147 -0.94 -8.25 -3.82
C ALA A 147 -1.64 -7.81 -2.53
N ARG A 148 -1.20 -8.37 -1.41
CA ARG A 148 -1.69 -7.98 -0.09
C ARG A 148 -0.49 -7.81 0.81
N PHE A 149 -0.29 -6.59 1.31
CA PHE A 149 0.66 -6.34 2.38
C PHE A 149 -0.06 -6.62 3.69
N ILE A 150 0.44 -7.56 4.51
CA ILE A 150 -0.20 -7.96 5.76
C ILE A 150 0.73 -7.66 6.93
N HIS A 151 0.24 -6.93 7.92
CA HIS A 151 0.86 -6.82 9.23
C HIS A 151 0.54 -8.09 10.05
N ARG A 152 1.45 -9.07 10.04
CA ARG A 152 1.23 -10.44 10.56
C ARG A 152 0.65 -10.52 11.97
N LYS A 153 1.07 -9.64 12.89
CA LYS A 153 0.62 -9.65 14.30
C LYS A 153 -0.79 -9.12 14.49
N LEU A 154 -1.22 -8.19 13.64
CA LEU A 154 -2.46 -7.43 13.84
C LEU A 154 -3.52 -7.76 12.79
N HIS A 155 -3.16 -8.59 11.80
CA HIS A 155 -4.00 -8.93 10.66
C HIS A 155 -4.52 -7.73 9.85
N LEU A 156 -3.97 -6.53 10.07
CA LEU A 156 -4.18 -5.36 9.22
C LEU A 156 -3.53 -5.59 7.86
N HIS A 157 -4.16 -5.12 6.81
CA HIS A 157 -3.64 -5.31 5.47
C HIS A 157 -3.93 -4.14 4.54
N ILE A 158 -3.06 -3.99 3.54
CA ILE A 158 -3.31 -3.18 2.36
C ILE A 158 -3.56 -4.14 1.20
N ASP A 159 -4.73 -4.01 0.59
CA ASP A 159 -5.07 -4.74 -0.63
C ASP A 159 -4.65 -3.92 -1.85
N ILE A 160 -3.70 -4.47 -2.61
CA ILE A 160 -3.34 -4.01 -3.94
C ILE A 160 -4.20 -4.81 -4.90
N ARG A 161 -5.23 -4.15 -5.43
CA ARG A 161 -6.13 -4.76 -6.39
C ARG A 161 -5.39 -5.05 -7.68
N PRO A 162 -5.71 -6.19 -8.33
CA PRO A 162 -5.00 -6.58 -9.53
C PRO A 162 -5.23 -5.56 -10.62
N ILE A 163 -4.21 -5.41 -11.45
CA ILE A 163 -4.33 -4.77 -12.74
C ILE A 163 -5.03 -5.77 -13.65
N TYR A 164 -6.12 -5.38 -14.29
CA TYR A 164 -6.73 -6.19 -15.34
C TYR A 164 -7.20 -5.33 -16.49
N ASP A 165 -7.08 -5.88 -17.69
CA ASP A 165 -7.57 -5.32 -18.93
C ASP A 165 -8.96 -5.92 -19.20
N TYR A 166 -9.99 -5.09 -19.32
CA TYR A 166 -11.37 -5.54 -19.48
C TYR A 166 -11.92 -5.14 -20.86
N HIS A 167 -12.16 -6.14 -21.72
CA HIS A 167 -12.63 -5.96 -23.10
C HIS A 167 -14.03 -6.55 -23.34
N PRO A 168 -15.13 -5.82 -23.04
CA PRO A 168 -16.49 -6.33 -23.26
C PRO A 168 -17.24 -5.54 -24.36
N ASN A 169 -16.62 -5.06 -25.43
CA ASN A 169 -17.30 -4.33 -26.52
C ASN A 169 -18.16 -3.06 -26.18
N HIS A 170 -18.37 -2.60 -24.94
CA HIS A 170 -18.99 -1.32 -24.64
C HIS A 170 -18.56 -0.72 -23.28
N LEU A 171 -18.01 0.51 -23.33
CA LEU A 171 -18.16 1.64 -22.38
C LEU A 171 -16.99 2.61 -22.61
N ARG A 172 -17.21 3.64 -23.45
CA ARG A 172 -16.19 4.62 -23.90
C ARG A 172 -16.00 5.83 -22.99
N ASN A 173 -16.89 6.06 -22.00
CA ASN A 173 -16.92 7.35 -21.29
C ASN A 173 -16.12 7.41 -19.98
N THR A 174 -15.89 6.29 -19.30
CA THR A 174 -15.11 6.27 -18.03
C THR A 174 -13.61 6.32 -18.26
N THR A 175 -13.12 5.76 -19.36
CA THR A 175 -11.67 5.69 -19.67
C THR A 175 -11.01 7.06 -19.77
N LYS A 176 -11.74 8.09 -20.22
CA LYS A 176 -11.18 9.44 -20.39
C LYS A 176 -10.87 10.13 -19.04
N ILE A 177 -11.60 9.80 -17.97
CA ILE A 177 -11.43 10.42 -16.65
C ILE A 177 -10.19 9.84 -15.94
N ILE A 178 -9.88 8.57 -16.17
CA ILE A 178 -8.79 7.85 -15.48
C ILE A 178 -7.44 8.01 -16.20
N LYS A 179 -7.45 8.28 -17.52
CA LYS A 179 -6.23 8.44 -18.34
C LYS A 179 -5.29 9.55 -17.87
N THR A 180 -5.79 10.52 -17.11
CA THR A 180 -4.96 11.56 -16.52
C THR A 180 -4.96 11.36 -15.02
N LEU A 181 -3.79 11.10 -14.46
CA LEU A 181 -3.58 11.20 -13.04
C LEU A 181 -3.03 12.57 -12.68
N THR A 182 -3.39 13.01 -11.48
CA THR A 182 -2.82 14.19 -10.84
C THR A 182 -2.17 13.76 -9.53
N GLU A 183 -0.95 14.22 -9.29
CA GLU A 183 -0.32 14.09 -7.98
C GLU A 183 -1.17 14.88 -6.97
N TYR A 184 -1.54 14.22 -5.89
CA TYR A 184 -2.26 14.77 -4.77
C TYR A 184 -1.38 14.60 -3.54
N SER A 185 -0.83 15.70 -3.03
CA SER A 185 -0.05 15.66 -1.79
C SER A 185 -0.98 15.96 -0.63
N ARG A 186 -1.18 14.97 0.24
CA ARG A 186 -1.95 15.17 1.46
C ARG A 186 -1.36 14.39 2.61
N SER A 187 -1.36 15.03 3.76
CA SER A 187 -0.79 14.48 4.97
C SER A 187 0.70 14.15 4.86
N GLY A 188 1.43 14.94 4.05
CA GLY A 188 2.83 14.68 3.72
C GLY A 188 3.05 13.47 2.79
N ILE A 189 1.98 12.77 2.42
CA ILE A 189 2.04 11.61 1.52
C ILE A 189 1.63 12.09 0.13
N LYS A 190 2.52 11.89 -0.83
CA LYS A 190 2.21 12.08 -2.24
C LYS A 190 1.50 10.86 -2.75
N VAL A 191 0.32 11.05 -3.30
CA VAL A 191 -0.42 9.97 -3.93
C VAL A 191 -0.91 10.39 -5.27
N TRP A 192 -1.08 9.42 -6.14
CA TRP A 192 -1.72 9.65 -7.41
C TRP A 192 -3.23 9.50 -7.26
N CYS A 193 -3.98 10.44 -7.83
CA CYS A 193 -5.43 10.40 -7.90
C CYS A 193 -5.88 10.58 -9.36
N PRO A 194 -7.04 10.04 -9.76
CA PRO A 194 -7.66 10.40 -11.03
C PRO A 194 -7.84 11.92 -11.12
N ALA A 195 -7.65 12.53 -12.30
CA ALA A 195 -7.65 14.00 -12.46
C ALA A 195 -8.94 14.71 -12.05
N MET A 196 -10.06 13.98 -11.94
CA MET A 196 -11.32 14.49 -11.41
C MET A 196 -11.85 13.54 -10.32
N PRO A 197 -11.20 13.49 -9.15
CA PRO A 197 -11.48 12.48 -8.15
C PRO A 197 -12.90 12.63 -7.57
N GLU A 198 -13.39 13.86 -7.38
CA GLU A 198 -14.77 14.15 -6.96
C GLU A 198 -15.79 13.64 -7.97
N LYS A 199 -15.55 13.87 -9.27
CA LYS A 199 -16.47 13.41 -10.32
C LYS A 199 -16.53 11.88 -10.33
N LEU A 200 -15.39 11.22 -10.18
CA LEU A 200 -15.32 9.76 -10.12
C LEU A 200 -16.08 9.22 -8.91
N VAL A 201 -15.85 9.78 -7.72
CA VAL A 201 -16.57 9.36 -6.51
C VAL A 201 -18.07 9.63 -6.62
N ASN A 202 -18.49 10.75 -7.18
CA ASN A 202 -19.90 11.04 -7.46
C ASN A 202 -20.52 9.99 -8.39
N MET A 203 -19.81 9.60 -9.44
CA MET A 203 -20.28 8.58 -10.39
C MET A 203 -20.40 7.19 -9.75
N LEU A 204 -19.52 6.84 -8.82
CA LEU A 204 -19.47 5.51 -8.18
C LEU A 204 -20.41 5.38 -6.98
N TYR A 205 -20.52 6.43 -6.18
CA TYR A 205 -21.17 6.39 -4.86
C TYR A 205 -22.34 7.37 -4.71
N GLY A 206 -22.50 8.30 -5.67
CA GLY A 206 -23.55 9.32 -5.66
C GLY A 206 -23.11 10.64 -4.99
N ILE A 207 -23.91 11.69 -5.19
CA ILE A 207 -23.61 13.04 -4.67
C ILE A 207 -23.76 13.10 -3.15
N GLU A 208 -24.61 12.25 -2.58
CA GLU A 208 -24.85 12.14 -1.14
C GLU A 208 -23.57 11.82 -0.36
N THR A 209 -22.64 11.11 -1.02
CA THR A 209 -21.33 10.79 -0.45
C THR A 209 -20.59 12.07 -0.05
N PHE A 210 -20.63 13.18 -0.79
CA PHE A 210 -19.87 14.37 -0.39
C PHE A 210 -20.44 15.10 0.84
N ASN A 211 -21.73 14.96 1.09
CA ASN A 211 -22.43 15.77 2.09
C ASN A 211 -22.58 15.09 3.45
N LYS A 212 -22.39 13.76 3.51
CA LYS A 212 -22.48 13.04 4.78
C LYS A 212 -21.09 12.74 5.34
N THR A 213 -20.78 13.34 6.49
CA THR A 213 -19.89 12.68 7.45
C THR A 213 -20.70 11.57 8.11
N ASP A 214 -20.88 10.45 7.40
CA ASP A 214 -21.77 9.34 7.77
C ASP A 214 -21.49 8.71 9.14
N THR A 215 -20.46 9.15 9.87
CA THR A 215 -20.06 8.59 11.15
C THR A 215 -19.52 9.66 12.08
N THR A 216 -20.02 9.71 13.30
CA THR A 216 -19.43 10.46 14.41
C THR A 216 -19.10 9.52 15.57
N CYS A 217 -18.15 9.91 16.40
CA CYS A 217 -17.84 9.15 17.62
C CYS A 217 -18.80 9.57 18.74
N ILE A 218 -19.60 8.62 19.24
CA ILE A 218 -20.47 8.80 20.40
C ILE A 218 -20.06 7.77 21.45
N ASN A 219 -19.62 8.24 22.62
CA ASN A 219 -19.24 7.39 23.76
C ASN A 219 -18.22 6.29 23.41
N GLY A 220 -17.22 6.59 22.58
CA GLY A 220 -16.20 5.61 22.19
C GLY A 220 -16.65 4.62 21.11
N THR A 221 -17.81 4.83 20.48
CA THR A 221 -18.28 4.03 19.34
C THR A 221 -18.61 4.90 18.12
N TRP A 222 -18.30 4.40 16.92
CA TRP A 222 -18.68 5.06 15.67
C TRP A 222 -20.17 4.84 15.39
N ALA A 223 -20.96 5.91 15.40
CA ALA A 223 -22.39 5.90 15.11
C ALA A 223 -22.68 6.61 13.79
N LYS A 224 -23.59 6.04 12.98
CA LYS A 224 -24.12 6.73 11.80
C LYS A 224 -25.13 7.79 12.22
N ILE A 225 -25.00 8.99 11.66
CA ILE A 225 -25.97 10.09 11.81
C ILE A 225 -26.97 10.02 10.66
#